data_AF-A0AAD9G421-F1
#
_entry.id   AF-A0AAD9G421-F1
#
_cell.length_a   1.000
_cell.length_b   1.000
_cell.length_c   1.000
_cell.angle_alpha   90.00
_cell.angle_beta   90.00
_cell.angle_gamma   90.00
#
_symmetry.space_group_name_H-M   'P 1'
#
loop_
_entity.id
_entity.type
_entity.pdbx_description
1 polymer ?
#
loop_
_entity_poly.entity_id
_entity_poly.type
_entity_poly.pdbx_seq_one_letter_code
_entity_poly.pdbx_strand_id
1 'polypeptide(L)'
;MHTLPYAASKDKNRNSNGRRLPDAIILQQVAMGRLSVDFSEASPKSIVELGKACVSVDSSLRPTAAQALYQLQVAVSQELA
;
A
#
# COMPACT_ATOMS: atom_id res chain seq x y z
N MET A 1 -13.42 0.42 -9.36
CA MET A 1 -13.26 1.90 -9.45
C MET A 1 -11.96 2.29 -8.80
N HIS A 2 -11.13 3.10 -9.46
CA HIS A 2 -9.89 3.61 -8.87
C HIS A 2 -10.19 4.74 -7.89
N THR A 3 -9.50 4.76 -6.75
CA THR A 3 -9.60 5.82 -5.74
C THR A 3 -8.27 6.55 -5.61
N LEU A 4 -8.29 7.77 -5.06
CA LEU A 4 -7.06 8.48 -4.74
C LEU A 4 -6.23 7.71 -3.71
N PRO A 5 -4.89 7.79 -3.76
CA PRO A 5 -4.05 7.19 -2.73
C PRO A 5 -4.51 7.59 -1.33
N TYR A 6 -4.62 6.60 -0.44
CA TYR A 6 -5.06 6.79 0.96
C TYR A 6 -6.46 7.40 1.14
N ALA A 7 -7.34 7.35 0.14
CA ALA A 7 -8.72 7.85 0.25
C ALA A 7 -9.48 7.18 1.41
N ALA A 8 -9.35 5.85 1.55
CA ALA A 8 -9.95 5.12 2.67
C ALA A 8 -9.38 5.58 4.03
N SER A 9 -8.10 5.89 4.09
CA SER A 9 -7.42 6.37 5.29
C SER A 9 -7.88 7.77 5.69
N LYS A 10 -8.18 8.65 4.72
CA LYS A 10 -8.75 9.99 4.95
C LYS A 10 -10.12 9.94 5.63
N ASP A 11 -10.92 8.94 5.30
CA ASP A 11 -12.27 8.79 5.86
C ASP A 11 -12.26 8.07 7.22
N LYS A 12 -11.37 7.09 7.39
CA LYS A 12 -11.20 6.34 8.65
C LYS A 12 -10.43 7.11 9.72
N ASN A 13 -9.41 7.88 9.34
CA ASN A 13 -8.62 8.68 10.27
C ASN A 13 -9.20 10.08 10.36
N ARG A 14 -10.12 10.25 11.30
CA ARG A 14 -10.65 11.55 11.71
C ARG A 14 -9.93 12.02 12.97
N ASN A 15 -9.78 13.33 13.10
CA ASN A 15 -9.33 13.89 14.38
C ASN A 15 -10.42 13.72 15.46
N SER A 16 -10.11 14.09 16.71
CA SER A 16 -11.03 13.99 17.84
C SER A 16 -12.37 14.71 17.64
N ASN A 17 -12.44 15.64 16.68
CA ASN A 17 -13.64 16.41 16.35
C ASN A 17 -14.36 15.86 15.10
N GLY A 18 -14.00 14.66 14.63
CA GLY A 18 -14.62 14.01 13.48
C GLY A 18 -14.23 14.62 12.12
N ARG A 19 -13.27 15.54 12.06
CA ARG A 19 -12.82 16.15 10.81
C ARG A 19 -11.77 15.28 10.13
N ARG A 20 -11.79 15.25 8.80
CA ARG A 20 -10.75 14.62 7.98
C ARG A 20 -9.38 15.19 8.35
N LEU A 21 -8.38 14.32 8.45
CA LEU A 21 -7.01 14.75 8.70
C LEU A 21 -6.47 15.57 7.52
N PRO A 22 -5.67 16.63 7.79
CA PRO A 22 -4.93 17.33 6.75
C PRO A 22 -3.96 16.39 6.03
N ASP A 23 -3.73 16.63 4.74
CA ASP A 23 -2.84 15.82 3.90
C ASP A 23 -1.41 15.75 4.44
N ALA A 24 -0.91 16.83 5.05
CA ALA A 24 0.39 16.85 5.71
C ALA A 24 0.51 15.82 6.86
N ILE A 25 -0.57 15.62 7.63
CA ILE A 25 -0.59 14.62 8.70
C ILE A 25 -0.58 13.21 8.12
N ILE A 26 -1.29 12.98 7.02
CA ILE A 26 -1.30 11.68 6.33
C ILE A 26 0.09 11.35 5.79
N LEU A 27 0.74 12.31 5.13
CA LEU A 27 2.12 12.17 4.67
C LEU A 27 3.07 11.84 5.83
N GLN A 28 2.91 12.52 6.97
CA GLN A 28 3.70 12.23 8.16
C GLN A 28 3.44 10.80 8.68
N GLN A 29 2.18 10.34 8.76
CA GLN A 29 1.88 8.98 9.20
C GLN A 29 2.48 7.92 8.25
N VAL A 30 2.46 8.17 6.93
CA VAL A 30 3.08 7.30 5.92
C VAL A 30 4.60 7.25 6.10
N ALA A 31 5.25 8.40 6.24
CA ALA A 31 6.69 8.49 6.46
C ALA A 31 7.12 7.78 7.76
N MET A 32 6.27 7.81 8.79
CA MET A 32 6.50 7.12 10.06
C MET A 32 6.12 5.62 10.02
N GLY A 33 5.57 5.12 8.92
CA GLY A 33 5.09 3.73 8.83
C GLY A 33 3.80 3.42 9.59
N ARG A 34 3.14 4.44 10.14
CA ARG A 34 1.88 4.30 10.90
C ARG A 34 0.67 4.17 9.99
N LEU A 35 0.82 4.58 8.74
CA LEU A 35 -0.15 4.38 7.69
C LEU A 35 0.53 3.75 6.48
N SER A 36 -0.09 2.72 5.90
CA SER A 36 0.40 2.06 4.69
C SER A 36 -0.75 1.89 3.69
N VAL A 37 -0.41 1.45 2.49
CA VAL A 37 -1.37 1.20 1.41
C VAL A 37 -2.28 0.02 1.76
N ASP A 38 -3.55 0.14 1.37
CA ASP A 38 -4.52 -0.95 1.45
C ASP A 38 -4.73 -1.54 0.06
N PHE A 39 -4.94 -2.85 0.00
CA PHE A 39 -5.28 -3.58 -1.22
C PHE A 39 -6.71 -4.09 -1.16
N SER A 40 -7.30 -4.39 -2.32
CA SER A 40 -8.63 -4.99 -2.40
C SER A 40 -8.61 -6.41 -1.80
N GLU A 41 -9.72 -6.84 -1.19
CA GLU A 41 -9.87 -8.23 -0.75
C GLU A 41 -9.83 -9.24 -1.91
N ALA A 42 -10.14 -8.79 -3.13
CA ALA A 42 -10.03 -9.59 -4.34
C ALA A 42 -8.59 -9.72 -4.89
N SER A 43 -7.62 -8.99 -4.31
CA SER A 43 -6.24 -9.04 -4.78
C SER A 43 -5.56 -10.36 -4.38
N PRO A 44 -4.85 -11.04 -5.31
CA PRO A 44 -4.09 -12.23 -4.97
C PRO A 44 -3.05 -11.95 -3.87
N LYS A 45 -2.83 -12.92 -2.99
CA LYS A 45 -1.95 -12.74 -1.81
C LYS A 45 -0.53 -12.35 -2.21
N SER A 46 0.01 -12.97 -3.26
CA SER A 46 1.35 -12.67 -3.79
C SER A 46 1.51 -11.19 -4.17
N ILE A 47 0.49 -10.62 -4.84
CA ILE A 47 0.45 -9.21 -5.25
C ILE A 47 0.37 -8.28 -4.04
N VAL A 48 -0.43 -8.64 -3.03
CA VAL A 48 -0.53 -7.87 -1.78
C VAL A 48 0.80 -7.86 -1.02
N GLU A 49 1.46 -9.01 -0.91
CA GLU A 49 2.77 -9.15 -0.24
C GLU A 49 3.86 -8.37 -0.97
N LEU A 50 3.94 -8.51 -2.30
CA LEU A 50 4.85 -7.73 -3.12
C LEU A 50 4.62 -6.23 -2.96
N GLY A 51 3.36 -5.80 -3.03
CA GLY A 51 2.98 -4.40 -2.88
C GLY A 51 3.38 -3.82 -1.51
N LYS A 52 3.21 -4.60 -0.43
CA LYS A 52 3.67 -4.23 0.92
C LYS A 52 5.19 -4.14 1.02
N ALA A 53 5.93 -5.08 0.41
CA ALA A 53 7.38 -5.06 0.40
C ALA A 53 7.93 -3.82 -0.33
N CYS A 54 7.34 -3.44 -1.46
CA CYS A 54 7.70 -2.24 -2.23
C CYS A 54 7.58 -0.94 -1.43
N VAL A 55 6.66 -0.86 -0.47
CA VAL A 55 6.42 0.33 0.36
C VAL A 55 6.95 0.20 1.79
N SER A 56 7.82 -0.79 2.05
CA SER A 56 8.42 -0.97 3.39
C SER A 56 9.10 0.31 3.88
N VAL A 57 8.91 0.63 5.16
CA VAL A 57 9.62 1.74 5.81
C VAL A 57 11.12 1.47 5.81
N ASP A 58 11.50 0.24 6.11
CA ASP A 58 12.88 -0.23 5.99
C ASP A 58 13.21 -0.41 4.50
N SER A 59 14.15 0.40 4.00
CA SER A 59 14.58 0.40 2.61
C SER A 59 15.30 -0.89 2.22
N SER A 60 15.90 -1.61 3.17
CA SER A 60 16.60 -2.87 2.90
C SER A 60 15.65 -4.02 2.56
N LEU A 61 14.38 -3.92 2.98
CA LEU A 61 13.33 -4.89 2.68
C LEU A 61 12.64 -4.62 1.33
N ARG A 62 12.93 -3.49 0.68
CA ARG A 62 12.31 -3.16 -0.62
C ARG A 62 12.99 -3.98 -1.72
N PRO A 63 12.21 -4.68 -2.56
CA PRO A 63 12.79 -5.39 -3.68
C PRO A 63 13.38 -4.42 -4.70
N THR A 64 14.41 -4.86 -5.41
CA THR A 64 14.84 -4.22 -6.64
C THR A 64 13.74 -4.31 -7.70
N ALA A 65 13.79 -3.43 -8.71
CA ALA A 65 12.85 -3.48 -9.83
C ALA A 65 12.84 -4.84 -10.54
N ALA A 66 14.00 -5.50 -10.66
CA ALA A 66 14.11 -6.83 -11.26
C ALA A 66 13.42 -7.91 -10.41
N GLN A 67 13.59 -7.88 -9.08
CA GLN A 67 12.91 -8.81 -8.18
C GLN A 67 11.39 -8.60 -8.19
N ALA A 68 10.93 -7.34 -8.19
CA ALA A 68 9.50 -7.03 -8.28
C ALA A 68 8.89 -7.51 -9.61
N LEU A 69 9.58 -7.26 -10.73
CA LEU A 69 9.15 -7.75 -12.05
C LEU A 69 9.04 -9.27 -12.08
N TYR A 70 10.04 -9.97 -11.55
CA TYR A 70 10.03 -11.42 -11.48
C TYR A 70 8.81 -11.93 -10.69
N GLN A 71 8.55 -11.37 -9.50
CA GLN A 71 7.38 -11.77 -8.71
C GLN A 71 6.05 -11.46 -9.40
N LEU A 72 5.94 -10.33 -10.10
CA LEU A 72 4.75 -10.01 -10.90
C LEU A 72 4.52 -11.04 -12.01
N GLN A 73 5.58 -11.43 -12.73
CA GLN A 73 5.48 -12.44 -13.80
C GLN A 73 5.01 -13.78 -13.24
N VAL A 74 5.58 -14.21 -12.12
CA VAL A 74 5.18 -15.44 -11.42
C VAL A 74 3.70 -15.38 -11.02
N ALA A 75 3.27 -14.30 -10.38
CA ALA A 75 1.88 -14.11 -9.96
C ALA A 75 0.90 -14.12 -11.15
N VAL A 76 1.24 -13.44 -12.25
CA VAL A 76 0.41 -13.44 -13.46
C VAL A 76 0.28 -14.83 -14.06
N SER A 77 1.38 -15.58 -14.13
CA SER A 77 1.38 -16.93 -14.72
C SER A 77 0.71 -17.99 -13.86
N GLN A 78 0.67 -17.82 -12.53
CA GLN A 78 0.22 -18.85 -11.59
C GLN A 78 -1.15 -18.56 -10.95
N GLU A 79 -1.55 -17.28 -10.85
CA GLU A 79 -2.69 -16.87 -10.02
C GLU A 79 -3.77 -16.09 -10.78
N LEU A 80 -3.48 -15.61 -11.99
CA LEU A 80 -4.37 -14.76 -12.80
C LEU A 80 -4.72 -15.36 -14.17
N ALA A 81 -4.49 -16.67 -14.35
CA ALA A 81 -4.82 -17.43 -15.55
C ALA A 81 -6.28 -17.90 -15.55
#